data_AF-X1E7X8-F1
#
_entry.id   AF-X1E7X8-F1
#
_cell.length_a   1.000
_cell.length_b   1.000
_cell.length_c   1.000
_cell.angle_alpha   90.00
_cell.angle_beta   90.00
_cell.angle_gamma   90.00
#
_symmetry.space_group_name_H-M   'P 1'
#
loop_
_entity.id
_entity.type
_entity.pdbx_description
1 polymer ?
#
loop_
_entity_poly.entity_id
_entity_poly.type
_entity_poly.pdbx_seq_one_letter_code
_entity_poly.pdbx_strand_id
1 'polypeptide(L)'
;MSEVGGKGNKKQMIKDLIRELHAGARPDEVKEKFKEVLKGMGPADISRIEEELIKEGMPRQEIHRLCDVHIAVFKESLEREKTLASPGHPIHTLMEEHKILLQFADKLKNVVGEIKGAKEFDSVRENMKQLNHIA
;
A
#
# COMPACT_ATOMS: atom_id res chain seq x y z
N MET A 1 8.09 22.17 27.30
CA MET A 1 8.17 20.75 27.70
C MET A 1 6.76 20.17 27.68
N SER A 2 6.24 19.75 26.51
CA SER A 2 4.86 19.23 26.42
C SER A 2 4.68 18.27 25.24
N GLU A 3 5.30 17.09 25.23
CA GLU A 3 5.04 16.09 24.16
C GLU A 3 5.04 14.62 24.65
N VAL A 4 4.72 14.37 25.93
CA VAL A 4 4.67 12.98 26.48
C VAL A 4 3.24 12.38 26.45
N GLY A 5 2.20 13.16 26.17
CA GLY A 5 0.80 12.72 26.26
C GLY A 5 0.26 11.87 25.09
N GLY A 6 0.93 11.84 23.93
CA GLY A 6 0.36 11.23 22.71
C GLY A 6 0.61 9.72 22.54
N LYS A 7 1.78 9.22 22.98
CA LYS A 7 2.20 7.83 22.70
C LYS A 7 1.49 6.80 23.57
N GLY A 8 1.20 7.13 24.83
CA GLY A 8 0.49 6.22 25.74
C GLY A 8 -0.95 5.93 25.29
N ASN A 9 -1.62 6.93 24.73
CA ASN A 9 -3.01 6.81 24.30
C ASN A 9 -3.15 5.95 23.03
N LYS A 10 -2.30 6.18 22.02
CA LYS A 10 -2.27 5.36 20.80
C LYS A 10 -1.98 3.89 21.08
N LYS A 11 -1.06 3.63 22.01
CA LYS A 11 -0.72 2.28 22.45
C LYS A 11 -1.94 1.56 23.02
N GLN A 12 -2.70 2.21 23.90
CA GLN A 12 -3.90 1.62 24.49
C GLN A 12 -4.97 1.34 23.41
N MET A 13 -5.16 2.28 22.48
CA MET A 13 -6.09 2.10 21.36
C MET A 13 -5.75 0.90 20.47
N ILE A 14 -4.46 0.65 20.19
CA ILE A 14 -4.03 -0.55 19.44
C ILE A 14 -4.38 -1.83 20.21
N LYS A 15 -4.14 -1.86 21.53
CA LYS A 15 -4.48 -3.02 22.35
C LYS A 15 -5.98 -3.31 22.32
N ASP A 16 -6.80 -2.28 22.41
CA ASP A 16 -8.26 -2.42 22.40
C ASP A 16 -8.77 -2.86 21.02
N LEU A 17 -8.20 -2.32 19.94
CA LEU A 17 -8.48 -2.76 18.56
C LEU A 17 -8.08 -4.23 18.31
N ILE A 18 -6.93 -4.67 18.83
CA ILE A 18 -6.48 -6.07 18.76
C ILE A 18 -7.47 -7.00 19.51
N ARG A 19 -7.98 -6.55 20.66
CA ARG A 19 -9.02 -7.28 21.41
C ARG A 19 -10.36 -7.32 20.68
N GLU A 20 -10.80 -6.23 20.06
CA GLU A 20 -12.05 -6.18 19.28
C GLU A 20 -12.00 -7.14 18.08
N LEU A 21 -10.88 -7.17 17.36
CA LEU A 21 -10.69 -8.11 16.26
C LEU A 21 -10.70 -9.57 16.74
N HIS A 22 -10.12 -9.84 17.91
CA HIS A 22 -10.15 -11.17 18.50
C HIS A 22 -11.56 -11.55 19.00
N ALA A 23 -12.38 -10.58 19.42
CA ALA A 23 -13.79 -10.80 19.75
C ALA A 23 -14.68 -11.13 18.54
N GLY A 24 -14.12 -11.15 17.31
CA GLY A 24 -14.81 -11.52 16.08
C GLY A 24 -15.31 -10.33 15.26
N ALA A 25 -14.87 -9.11 15.57
CA ALA A 25 -15.19 -7.94 14.75
C ALA A 25 -14.68 -8.12 13.30
N ARG A 26 -15.46 -7.63 12.33
CA ARG A 26 -15.04 -7.72 10.93
C ARG A 26 -13.88 -6.75 10.68
N PRO A 27 -12.86 -7.14 9.90
CA PRO A 27 -11.74 -6.27 9.56
C PRO A 27 -12.19 -4.92 8.97
N ASP A 28 -13.26 -4.93 8.19
CA ASP A 28 -13.84 -3.76 7.54
C ASP A 28 -14.38 -2.71 8.54
N GLU A 29 -14.89 -3.16 9.69
CA GLU A 29 -15.54 -2.30 10.70
C GLU A 29 -14.52 -1.53 11.55
N VAL A 30 -13.36 -2.16 11.79
CA VAL A 30 -12.28 -1.57 12.57
C VAL A 30 -11.23 -0.90 11.70
N LYS A 31 -11.26 -1.10 10.38
CA LYS A 31 -10.28 -0.62 9.40
C LYS A 31 -9.96 0.87 9.56
N GLU A 32 -10.97 1.72 9.60
CA GLU A 32 -10.78 3.18 9.67
C GLU A 32 -10.23 3.63 11.04
N LYS A 33 -10.68 3.02 12.14
CA LYS A 33 -10.09 3.27 13.47
C LYS A 33 -8.63 2.83 13.50
N PHE A 34 -8.32 1.67 12.94
CA PHE A 34 -6.96 1.14 12.86
C PHE A 34 -6.04 2.07 12.06
N LYS A 35 -6.51 2.59 10.91
CA LYS A 35 -5.76 3.55 10.09
C LYS A 35 -5.42 4.83 10.85
N GLU A 36 -6.38 5.41 11.56
CA GLU A 36 -6.16 6.66 12.30
C GLU A 36 -5.21 6.47 13.49
N VAL A 37 -5.27 5.33 14.19
CA VAL A 37 -4.35 5.04 15.30
C VAL A 37 -2.93 4.79 14.82
N LEU A 38 -2.78 4.08 13.70
CA LEU A 38 -1.48 3.78 13.08
C LEU A 38 -0.84 4.99 12.39
N LYS A 39 -1.61 6.05 12.12
CA LYS A 39 -1.10 7.27 11.48
C LYS A 39 0.03 7.86 12.33
N GLY A 40 1.26 7.78 11.80
CA GLY A 40 2.48 8.20 12.48
C GLY A 40 3.14 7.14 13.39
N MET A 41 2.83 5.85 13.21
CA MET A 41 3.52 4.73 13.84
C MET A 41 4.28 3.91 12.80
N GLY A 42 5.57 3.63 13.07
CA GLY A 42 6.39 2.81 12.20
C GLY A 42 6.28 1.31 12.50
N PRO A 43 6.79 0.44 11.61
CA PRO A 43 6.81 -1.02 11.80
C PRO A 43 7.47 -1.47 13.11
N ALA A 44 8.50 -0.76 13.54
CA ALA A 44 9.23 -1.04 14.78
C ALA A 44 8.39 -0.75 16.04
N ASP A 45 7.53 0.28 16.01
CA ASP A 45 6.65 0.59 17.13
C ASP A 45 5.56 -0.46 17.31
N ILE A 46 5.02 -0.98 16.20
CA ILE A 46 4.03 -2.06 16.19
C ILE A 46 4.62 -3.32 16.81
N SER A 47 5.81 -3.72 16.35
CA SER A 47 6.52 -4.91 16.85
C SER A 47 6.77 -4.84 18.37
N ARG A 48 7.08 -3.63 18.89
CA ARG A 48 7.26 -3.42 20.32
C ARG A 48 5.97 -3.57 21.12
N ILE A 49 4.84 -3.12 20.58
CA ILE A 49 3.53 -3.24 21.23
C ILE A 49 3.07 -4.70 21.26
N GLU A 50 3.30 -5.44 20.19
CA GLU A 50 3.03 -6.88 20.13
C GLU A 50 3.82 -7.63 21.20
N GLU A 51 5.12 -7.34 21.33
CA GLU A 51 5.97 -7.95 22.36
C GLU A 51 5.49 -7.63 23.80
N GLU A 52 4.97 -6.43 24.04
CA GLU A 52 4.40 -6.07 25.34
C GLU A 52 3.07 -6.77 25.61
N LEU A 53 2.22 -6.96 24.58
CA LEU A 53 1.00 -7.74 24.70
C LEU A 53 1.28 -9.21 25.04
N ILE A 54 2.33 -9.79 24.47
CA ILE A 54 2.80 -11.14 24.84
C ILE A 54 3.19 -11.19 26.32
N LYS A 55 3.95 -10.19 26.79
CA LYS A 55 4.37 -10.09 28.20
C LYS A 55 3.20 -9.88 29.16
N GLU A 56 2.12 -9.25 28.71
CA GLU A 56 0.88 -9.07 29.46
C GLU A 56 -0.02 -10.32 29.47
N GLY A 57 0.40 -11.41 28.82
CA GLY A 57 -0.26 -12.71 28.87
C GLY A 57 -1.05 -13.08 27.62
N MET A 58 -0.98 -12.30 26.54
CA MET A 58 -1.62 -12.66 25.28
C MET A 58 -0.84 -13.79 24.57
N PRO A 59 -1.50 -14.91 24.18
CA PRO A 59 -0.86 -15.98 23.45
C PRO A 59 -0.31 -15.50 22.10
N ARG A 60 0.91 -15.93 21.77
CA ARG A 60 1.59 -15.59 20.50
C ARG A 60 0.78 -16.00 19.25
N GLN A 61 0.01 -17.08 19.36
CA GLN A 61 -0.86 -17.59 18.31
C GLN A 61 -2.06 -16.67 18.00
N GLU A 62 -2.58 -15.96 19.01
CA GLU A 62 -3.67 -15.00 18.83
C GLU A 62 -3.19 -13.74 18.12
N ILE A 63 -1.98 -13.27 18.45
CA ILE A 63 -1.33 -12.16 17.75
C ILE A 63 -1.06 -12.51 16.28
N HIS A 64 -0.56 -13.71 16.01
CA HIS A 64 -0.26 -14.14 14.64
C HIS A 64 -1.51 -14.37 13.78
N ARG A 65 -2.64 -14.84 14.33
CA ARG A 65 -3.92 -14.93 13.59
C ARG A 65 -4.39 -13.59 13.03
N LEU A 66 -4.01 -12.51 13.70
CA LEU A 66 -4.35 -11.17 13.30
C LEU A 66 -3.39 -10.58 12.25
N CYS A 67 -2.15 -11.07 12.14
CA CYS A 67 -1.17 -10.58 11.15
C CYS A 67 -1.67 -10.63 9.70
N ASP A 68 -2.42 -11.67 9.30
CA ASP A 68 -2.90 -11.80 7.91
C ASP A 68 -3.99 -10.76 7.57
N VAL A 69 -4.90 -10.52 8.52
CA VAL A 69 -5.93 -9.48 8.43
C VAL A 69 -5.29 -8.09 8.51
N HIS A 70 -4.30 -7.93 9.38
CA HIS A 70 -3.55 -6.70 9.55
C HIS A 70 -2.81 -6.34 8.26
N ILE A 71 -2.05 -7.24 7.63
CA ILE A 71 -1.29 -6.96 6.41
C ILE A 71 -2.20 -6.50 5.27
N ALA A 72 -3.40 -7.08 5.13
CA ALA A 72 -4.38 -6.66 4.13
C ALA A 72 -4.87 -5.22 4.35
N VAL A 73 -5.06 -4.81 5.61
CA VAL A 73 -5.42 -3.42 5.99
C VAL A 73 -4.21 -2.47 5.90
N PHE A 74 -3.00 -2.96 6.22
CA PHE A 74 -1.74 -2.22 6.17
C PHE A 74 -1.30 -1.89 4.74
N LYS A 75 -1.48 -2.83 3.79
CA LYS A 75 -1.03 -2.66 2.40
C LYS A 75 -1.62 -1.38 1.78
N GLU A 76 -2.89 -1.12 2.02
CA GLU A 76 -3.61 0.04 1.49
C GLU A 76 -3.21 1.37 2.17
N SER A 77 -2.75 1.33 3.42
CA SER A 77 -2.22 2.51 4.13
C SER A 77 -0.75 2.79 3.79
N LEU A 78 0.06 1.74 3.61
CA LEU A 78 1.47 1.84 3.22
C LEU A 78 1.62 2.27 1.76
N GLU A 79 0.67 1.93 0.89
CA GLU A 79 0.61 2.44 -0.49
C GLU A 79 0.46 3.98 -0.58
N ARG A 80 0.11 4.65 0.53
CA ARG A 80 0.04 6.13 0.59
C ARG A 80 1.35 6.80 0.96
N GLU A 81 2.37 6.09 1.47
CA GLU A 81 3.73 6.64 1.63
C GLU A 81 4.46 6.61 0.28
N LYS A 82 4.04 7.51 -0.62
CA LYS A 82 4.60 7.65 -1.96
C LYS A 82 5.86 8.51 -1.95
N THR A 83 6.96 7.90 -1.53
CA THR A 83 8.29 8.08 -2.15
C THR A 83 9.19 6.95 -1.64
N LEU A 84 9.26 5.84 -2.39
CA LEU A 84 10.17 4.72 -2.08
C LEU A 84 11.63 5.19 -1.93
N ALA A 85 11.99 6.28 -2.60
CA ALA A 85 13.23 7.01 -2.38
C ALA A 85 13.10 8.47 -2.85
N SER A 86 13.91 9.36 -2.26
CA SER A 86 13.98 10.77 -2.63
C SER A 86 14.66 10.99 -4.00
N PRO A 87 14.41 12.14 -4.66
CA PRO A 87 15.15 12.53 -5.86
C PRO A 87 16.67 12.48 -5.64
N GLY A 88 17.40 11.88 -6.58
CA GLY A 88 18.85 11.63 -6.49
C GLY A 88 19.23 10.24 -5.95
N HIS A 89 18.31 9.50 -5.35
CA HIS A 89 18.53 8.10 -4.99
C HIS A 89 18.34 7.18 -6.22
N PRO A 90 19.21 6.18 -6.49
CA PRO A 90 19.09 5.33 -7.68
C PRO A 90 17.72 4.66 -7.85
N ILE A 91 17.11 4.20 -6.76
CA ILE A 91 15.75 3.63 -6.76
C ILE A 91 14.71 4.63 -7.30
N HIS A 92 14.84 5.92 -7.00
CA HIS A 92 13.92 6.94 -7.53
C HIS A 92 13.99 7.00 -9.06
N THR A 93 15.20 7.05 -9.61
CA THR A 93 15.42 7.05 -11.06
C THR A 93 14.85 5.79 -11.70
N LEU A 94 15.15 4.61 -11.16
CA LEU A 94 14.65 3.33 -11.68
C LEU A 94 13.11 3.26 -11.64
N MET A 95 12.48 3.82 -10.61
CA MET A 95 11.02 3.86 -10.50
C MET A 95 10.38 4.82 -11.51
N GLU A 96 10.98 5.99 -11.75
CA GLU A 96 10.49 6.92 -12.78
C GLU A 96 10.70 6.35 -14.19
N GLU A 97 11.83 5.71 -14.46
CA GLU A 97 12.08 4.99 -15.71
C GLU A 97 11.06 3.86 -15.92
N HIS A 98 10.79 3.06 -14.89
CA HIS A 98 9.78 2.01 -14.94
C HIS A 98 8.40 2.56 -15.27
N LYS A 99 8.01 3.68 -14.66
CA LYS A 99 6.72 4.34 -14.95
C LYS A 99 6.62 4.80 -16.40
N ILE A 100 7.70 5.34 -16.98
CA ILE A 100 7.76 5.72 -18.39
C ILE A 100 7.63 4.48 -19.30
N LEU A 101 8.32 3.39 -18.97
CA LEU A 101 8.22 2.13 -19.71
C LEU A 101 6.80 1.56 -19.71
N LEU A 102 6.10 1.60 -18.57
CA LEU A 102 4.70 1.20 -18.49
C LEU A 102 3.80 2.06 -19.38
N GLN A 103 4.02 3.37 -19.42
CA GLN A 103 3.27 4.27 -20.32
C GLN A 103 3.51 3.94 -21.80
N PHE A 104 4.73 3.59 -22.18
CA PHE A 104 5.02 3.14 -23.55
C PHE A 104 4.34 1.80 -23.86
N ALA A 105 4.42 0.84 -22.94
CA ALA A 105 3.76 -0.46 -23.10
C ALA A 105 2.23 -0.32 -23.27
N ASP A 106 1.59 0.55 -22.49
CA ASP A 106 0.16 0.83 -22.62
C ASP A 106 -0.20 1.51 -23.93
N LYS A 107 0.59 2.51 -24.37
CA LYS A 107 0.40 3.14 -25.69
C LYS A 107 0.50 2.12 -26.82
N LEU A 108 1.53 1.26 -26.80
CA LEU A 108 1.70 0.18 -27.78
C LEU A 108 0.51 -0.77 -27.77
N LYS A 109 0.07 -1.21 -26.59
CA LYS A 109 -1.07 -2.10 -26.43
C LYS A 109 -2.35 -1.49 -27.01
N ASN A 110 -2.60 -0.21 -26.73
CA ASN A 110 -3.78 0.49 -27.24
C ASN A 110 -3.75 0.61 -28.76
N VAL A 111 -2.63 1.05 -29.33
CA VAL A 111 -2.48 1.14 -30.79
C VAL A 111 -2.70 -0.22 -31.42
N VAL A 112 -2.03 -1.28 -30.94
CA VAL A 112 -2.22 -2.65 -31.44
C VAL A 112 -3.68 -3.13 -31.31
N GLY A 113 -4.37 -2.76 -30.23
CA GLY A 113 -5.79 -3.01 -30.05
C GLY A 113 -6.65 -2.35 -31.12
N GLU A 114 -6.38 -1.08 -31.44
CA GLU A 114 -7.07 -0.33 -32.49
C GLU A 114 -6.77 -0.90 -33.88
N ILE A 115 -5.52 -1.30 -34.16
CA ILE A 115 -5.13 -2.00 -35.40
C ILE A 115 -5.94 -3.29 -35.57
N LYS A 116 -6.05 -4.11 -34.50
CA LYS A 116 -6.80 -5.38 -34.54
C LYS A 116 -8.31 -5.18 -34.68
N GLY A 117 -8.85 -4.07 -34.19
CA GLY A 117 -10.28 -3.76 -34.26
C GLY A 117 -10.71 -3.12 -35.59
N ALA A 118 -9.75 -2.63 -36.39
CA ALA A 118 -10.03 -1.94 -37.64
C ALA A 118 -10.40 -2.91 -38.77
N LYS A 119 -11.42 -2.53 -39.55
CA LYS A 119 -11.92 -3.33 -40.68
C LYS A 119 -11.23 -3.02 -42.02
N GLU A 120 -10.60 -1.84 -42.14
CA GLU A 120 -9.92 -1.39 -43.36
C GLU A 120 -8.55 -0.79 -43.04
N PHE A 121 -7.57 -1.09 -43.90
CA PHE A 121 -6.16 -0.71 -43.70
C PHE A 121 -5.93 0.81 -43.68
N ASP A 122 -6.69 1.57 -44.47
CA ASP A 122 -6.56 3.04 -44.51
C ASP A 122 -6.96 3.71 -43.19
N SER A 123 -7.87 3.11 -42.43
CA SER A 123 -8.27 3.60 -41.10
C SER A 123 -7.16 3.46 -40.04
N VAL A 124 -6.15 2.63 -40.30
CA VAL A 124 -5.05 2.31 -39.38
C VAL A 124 -3.77 3.07 -39.71
N ARG A 125 -3.71 3.72 -40.88
CA ARG A 125 -2.53 4.41 -41.38
C ARG A 125 -2.00 5.47 -40.42
N GLU A 126 -2.91 6.19 -39.75
CA GLU A 126 -2.52 7.22 -38.77
C GLU A 126 -2.00 6.61 -37.47
N ASN A 127 -2.61 5.51 -37.02
CA ASN A 127 -2.15 4.73 -35.86
C ASN A 127 -0.76 4.11 -36.09
N MET A 128 -0.47 3.69 -37.33
CA MET A 128 0.87 3.23 -37.71
C MET A 128 1.93 4.34 -37.69
N LYS A 129 1.58 5.59 -37.99
CA LYS A 129 2.52 6.71 -37.82
C LYS A 129 2.80 6.99 -36.35
N GLN A 130 1.80 6.86 -35.48
CA GLN A 130 1.99 7.03 -34.03
C GLN A 130 2.95 5.99 -33.44
N LEU A 131 2.99 4.76 -33.98
CA LEU A 131 3.97 3.75 -33.56
C LEU A 131 5.42 4.20 -33.72
N ASN A 132 5.75 4.89 -34.83
CA ASN A 132 7.10 5.41 -35.09
C ASN A 132 7.55 6.50 -34.11
N HIS A 133 6.63 7.03 -33.28
CA HIS A 133 6.93 8.01 -32.25
C HIS A 133 6.92 7.43 -30.83
N ILE A 134 6.55 6.16 -30.70
CA ILE A 134 6.53 5.43 -29.43
C ILE A 134 7.78 4.55 -29.30
N ALA A 135 8.30 4.00 -30.41
CA ALA A 135 9.47 3.13 -30.47
C ALA A 135 10.30 3.38 -31.73
#